data_AF-A0A1E5GK09-F1
#
_entry.id   AF-A0A1E5GK09-F1
#
_cell.length_a   1.000
_cell.length_b   1.000
_cell.length_c   1.000
_cell.angle_alpha   90.00
_cell.angle_beta   90.00
_cell.angle_gamma   90.00
#
_symmetry.space_group_name_H-M   'P 1'
#
loop_
_entity.id
_entity.type
_entity.pdbx_description
1 polymer ?
#
loop_
_entity_poly.entity_id
_entity_poly.type
_entity_poly.pdbx_seq_one_letter_code
_entity_poly.pdbx_strand_id
1 'polypeptide(L)'
;MGKRKLIKIIAYLILAGLVLRFITGIHFPFVIVALVILLVLLFTGPKKKNGKNEEQLPSLTKAKEEHYSKLGMTDQEINFFRDTMNTTKNQIVKLQENMNASTKLRAIDLRNDTLRVSKALFKELVKEPKKLHLANHFLYTHLPNLVDLTGKYLEIDDHEIKNKQTYEKLEESAQIIDQVSKLIKKDYEQFVADDLEDLDIEISVAKNSLKRDNEHSEDPD
;
A
#
# COMPACT_ATOMS: atom_id res chain seq x y z
N MET A 1 7.30 -34.90 10.00
CA MET A 1 6.84 -36.28 10.30
C MET A 1 7.90 -37.27 9.80
N GLY A 2 8.56 -38.03 10.70
CA GLY A 2 9.77 -38.79 10.34
C GLY A 2 9.50 -39.94 9.35
N LYS A 3 10.38 -40.11 8.34
CA LYS A 3 10.29 -41.12 7.27
C LYS A 3 9.97 -42.54 7.79
N ARG A 4 10.47 -42.89 8.99
CA ARG A 4 10.22 -44.17 9.66
C ARG A 4 8.76 -44.39 10.10
N LYS A 5 8.04 -43.32 10.48
CA LYS A 5 6.61 -43.41 10.83
C LYS A 5 5.75 -43.61 9.57
N LEU A 6 6.14 -42.99 8.46
CA LEU A 6 5.45 -43.12 7.17
C LEU A 6 5.53 -44.55 6.61
N ILE A 7 6.72 -45.18 6.68
CA ILE A 7 6.93 -46.56 6.22
C ILE A 7 6.07 -47.55 7.03
N LYS A 8 5.94 -47.34 8.36
CA LYS A 8 5.09 -48.19 9.20
C LYS A 8 3.61 -48.06 8.84
N ILE A 9 3.13 -46.84 8.57
CA ILE A 9 1.73 -46.60 8.17
C ILE A 9 1.41 -47.29 6.84
N ILE A 10 2.31 -47.20 5.85
CA ILE A 10 2.15 -47.86 4.55
C ILE A 10 2.11 -49.39 4.72
N ALA A 11 2.99 -49.96 5.57
CA ALA A 11 3.00 -51.39 5.83
C ALA A 11 1.71 -51.89 6.51
N TYR A 12 1.14 -51.14 7.45
CA TYR A 12 -0.14 -51.46 8.09
C TYR A 12 -1.32 -51.42 7.10
N LEU A 13 -1.33 -50.46 6.18
CA LEU A 13 -2.38 -50.35 5.16
C LEU A 13 -2.33 -51.52 4.16
N ILE A 14 -1.13 -51.93 3.75
CA ILE A 14 -0.95 -53.10 2.87
C ILE A 14 -1.41 -54.38 3.57
N LEU A 15 -1.05 -54.57 4.84
CA LEU A 15 -1.46 -55.73 5.64
C LEU A 15 -2.98 -55.79 5.85
N ALA A 16 -3.60 -54.65 6.15
CA ALA A 16 -5.05 -54.55 6.31
C ALA A 16 -5.80 -54.86 5.00
N GLY A 17 -5.30 -54.41 3.85
CA GLY A 17 -5.86 -54.73 2.54
C GLY A 17 -5.76 -56.22 2.18
N LEU A 18 -4.68 -56.89 2.64
CA LEU A 18 -4.48 -58.33 2.42
C LEU A 18 -5.45 -59.18 3.24
N VAL A 19 -5.71 -58.78 4.50
CA VAL A 19 -6.72 -59.42 5.37
C VAL A 19 -8.14 -59.20 4.82
N LEU A 20 -8.45 -57.98 4.36
CA LEU A 20 -9.77 -57.64 3.81
C LEU A 20 -10.11 -58.47 2.54
N ARG A 21 -9.10 -58.77 1.71
CA ARG A 21 -9.20 -59.64 0.53
C ARG A 21 -9.65 -61.05 0.88
N PHE A 22 -9.23 -61.57 2.03
CA PHE A 22 -9.55 -62.94 2.45
C PHE A 22 -10.98 -63.08 2.97
N ILE A 23 -11.57 -61.99 3.48
CA ILE A 23 -12.90 -62.01 4.13
C ILE A 23 -14.03 -61.71 3.15
N THR A 24 -13.82 -60.81 2.18
CA THR A 24 -14.94 -60.19 1.44
C THR A 24 -15.03 -60.57 -0.04
N GLY A 25 -14.03 -61.27 -0.60
CA GLY A 25 -14.04 -61.68 -2.01
C GLY A 25 -13.98 -60.53 -3.03
N ILE A 26 -13.77 -59.29 -2.58
CA ILE A 26 -13.71 -58.11 -3.44
C ILE A 26 -12.40 -58.11 -4.23
N HIS A 27 -12.49 -57.95 -5.55
CA HIS A 27 -11.33 -57.94 -6.44
C HIS A 27 -10.39 -56.76 -6.12
N PHE A 28 -9.15 -57.14 -5.80
CA PHE A 28 -7.97 -56.31 -5.47
C PHE A 28 -7.77 -55.00 -6.26
N PRO A 29 -8.04 -54.89 -7.58
CA PRO A 29 -7.79 -53.65 -8.31
C PRO A 29 -8.64 -52.46 -7.85
N PHE A 30 -9.90 -52.65 -7.45
CA PHE A 30 -10.78 -51.52 -7.12
C PHE A 30 -10.39 -50.82 -5.82
N VAL A 31 -9.94 -51.58 -4.82
CA VAL A 31 -9.50 -51.03 -3.53
C VAL A 31 -8.18 -50.29 -3.68
N ILE A 32 -7.28 -50.79 -4.53
CA ILE A 32 -6.00 -50.11 -4.82
C ILE A 32 -6.25 -48.82 -5.60
N VAL A 33 -7.13 -48.84 -6.60
CA VAL A 33 -7.48 -47.63 -7.37
C VAL A 33 -8.11 -46.59 -6.44
N ALA A 34 -9.02 -46.99 -5.54
CA ALA A 34 -9.62 -46.07 -4.57
C ALA A 34 -8.59 -45.48 -3.59
N LEU A 35 -7.64 -46.29 -3.10
CA LEU A 35 -6.56 -45.82 -2.21
C LEU A 35 -5.55 -44.92 -2.92
N VAL A 36 -5.24 -45.19 -4.20
CA VAL A 36 -4.38 -44.31 -5.01
C VAL A 36 -5.07 -42.98 -5.29
N ILE A 37 -6.37 -42.99 -5.63
CA ILE A 37 -7.15 -41.76 -5.80
C ILE A 37 -7.22 -40.95 -4.49
N LEU A 38 -7.44 -41.61 -3.35
CA LEU A 38 -7.44 -40.98 -2.03
C LEU A 38 -6.07 -40.38 -1.68
N LEU A 39 -4.98 -41.10 -1.97
CA LEU A 39 -3.61 -40.61 -1.77
C LEU A 39 -3.30 -39.42 -2.68
N VAL A 40 -3.69 -39.47 -3.95
CA VAL A 40 -3.53 -38.34 -4.87
C VAL A 40 -4.28 -37.13 -4.34
N LEU A 41 -5.55 -37.27 -3.95
CA LEU A 41 -6.34 -36.16 -3.39
C LEU A 41 -5.76 -35.59 -2.09
N LEU A 42 -5.15 -36.41 -1.22
CA LEU A 42 -4.50 -35.95 0.01
C LEU A 42 -3.15 -35.27 -0.23
N PHE A 43 -2.41 -35.66 -1.27
CA PHE A 43 -1.10 -35.07 -1.61
C PHE A 43 -1.19 -33.94 -2.65
N THR A 44 -2.29 -33.86 -3.42
CA THR A 44 -2.65 -32.72 -4.26
C THR A 44 -3.63 -31.82 -3.53
N GLY A 45 -3.28 -31.39 -2.32
CA GLY A 45 -3.89 -30.18 -1.77
C GLY A 45 -3.66 -29.02 -2.75
N PRO A 46 -4.61 -28.07 -2.91
CA PRO A 46 -4.42 -26.95 -3.81
C PRO A 46 -3.12 -26.25 -3.46
N LYS A 47 -2.13 -26.32 -4.36
CA LYS A 47 -0.91 -25.54 -4.23
C LYS A 47 -1.35 -24.08 -4.21
N LYS A 48 -1.40 -23.49 -3.03
CA LYS A 48 -1.50 -22.05 -2.86
C LYS A 48 -0.28 -21.47 -3.58
N LYS A 49 -0.48 -21.00 -4.81
CA LYS A 49 0.51 -20.22 -5.53
C LYS A 49 0.76 -19.00 -4.65
N ASN A 50 1.86 -19.01 -3.90
CA ASN A 50 2.49 -17.78 -3.44
C ASN A 50 3.12 -17.10 -4.66
N GLY A 51 2.30 -16.73 -5.64
CA GLY A 51 2.60 -15.59 -6.49
C GLY A 51 2.18 -14.39 -5.66
N LYS A 52 3.09 -13.45 -5.42
CA LYS A 52 2.68 -12.11 -5.00
C LYS A 52 1.70 -11.65 -6.08
N ASN A 53 0.42 -11.53 -5.74
CA ASN A 53 -0.57 -10.96 -6.63
C ASN A 53 -0.18 -9.48 -6.76
N GLU A 54 0.66 -9.16 -7.75
CA GLU A 54 0.67 -7.80 -8.28
C GLU A 54 -0.76 -7.56 -8.75
N GLU A 55 -1.50 -6.73 -8.03
CA GLU A 55 -2.84 -6.31 -8.43
C GLU A 55 -2.73 -5.78 -9.86
N GLN A 56 -3.24 -6.55 -10.83
CA GLN A 56 -3.28 -6.12 -12.21
C GLN A 56 -4.05 -4.80 -12.26
N LEU A 57 -3.41 -3.75 -12.77
CA LEU A 57 -4.03 -2.44 -12.86
C LEU A 57 -5.34 -2.55 -13.65
N PRO A 58 -6.44 -1.93 -13.17
CA PRO A 58 -7.67 -1.88 -13.96
C PRO A 58 -7.39 -1.25 -15.33
N SER A 59 -8.07 -1.75 -16.37
CA SER A 59 -7.92 -1.23 -17.72
C SER A 59 -8.21 0.28 -17.79
N LEU A 60 -7.52 0.97 -18.69
CA LEU A 60 -7.71 2.41 -18.89
C LEU A 60 -9.14 2.68 -19.39
N THR A 61 -9.93 3.37 -18.58
CA THR A 61 -11.22 3.90 -19.04
C THR A 61 -10.97 4.97 -20.10
N LYS A 62 -11.79 5.00 -21.16
CA LYS A 62 -11.69 5.98 -22.25
C LYS A 62 -11.51 7.44 -21.78
N ALA A 63 -12.21 7.85 -20.73
CA ALA A 63 -12.07 9.21 -20.17
C ALA A 63 -10.68 9.54 -19.61
N LYS A 64 -10.00 8.54 -19.01
CA LYS A 64 -8.62 8.71 -18.51
C LYS A 64 -7.60 8.69 -19.65
N GLU A 65 -7.85 7.88 -20.67
CA GLU A 65 -7.06 7.86 -21.90
C GLU A 65 -7.09 9.23 -22.58
N GLU A 66 -8.28 9.77 -22.81
CA GLU A 66 -8.46 11.11 -23.37
C GLU A 66 -7.81 12.20 -22.52
N HIS A 67 -7.84 12.08 -21.19
CA HIS A 67 -7.16 13.03 -20.30
C HIS A 67 -5.64 13.02 -20.52
N TYR A 68 -5.00 11.85 -20.53
CA TYR A 68 -3.55 11.76 -20.76
C TYR A 68 -3.16 12.15 -22.19
N SER A 69 -3.95 11.78 -23.19
CA SER A 69 -3.72 12.17 -24.58
C SER A 69 -3.83 13.68 -24.78
N LYS A 70 -4.77 14.36 -24.13
CA LYS A 70 -4.88 15.84 -24.15
C LYS A 70 -3.65 16.51 -23.54
N LEU A 71 -3.04 15.87 -22.56
CA LEU A 71 -1.78 16.34 -21.99
C LEU A 71 -0.58 16.02 -22.89
N GLY A 72 -0.74 15.25 -23.96
CA GLY A 72 0.35 14.90 -24.88
C GLY A 72 1.38 13.95 -24.27
N MET A 73 0.95 13.10 -23.32
CA MET A 73 1.81 12.06 -22.75
C MET A 73 1.94 10.87 -23.72
N THR A 74 3.13 10.31 -23.82
CA THR A 74 3.39 9.06 -24.55
C THR A 74 2.85 7.85 -23.78
N ASP A 75 2.61 6.74 -24.47
CA ASP A 75 2.15 5.49 -23.83
C ASP A 75 3.09 5.02 -22.71
N GLN A 76 4.40 5.22 -22.88
CA GLN A 76 5.40 4.88 -21.87
C GLN A 76 5.27 5.75 -20.61
N GLU A 77 5.11 7.06 -20.77
CA GLU A 77 4.88 7.98 -19.65
C GLU A 77 3.56 7.68 -18.95
N ILE A 78 2.52 7.34 -19.71
CA ILE A 78 1.21 6.96 -19.16
C ILE A 78 1.34 5.70 -18.30
N ASN A 79 2.00 4.66 -18.82
CA ASN A 79 2.20 3.42 -18.08
C ASN A 79 3.03 3.65 -16.82
N PHE A 80 4.16 4.36 -16.94
CA PHE A 80 5.01 4.69 -15.80
C PHE A 80 4.26 5.49 -14.73
N PHE A 81 3.49 6.50 -15.14
CA PHE A 81 2.67 7.29 -14.23
C PHE A 81 1.64 6.43 -13.50
N ARG A 82 0.93 5.56 -14.23
CA ARG A 82 -0.10 4.70 -13.66
C ARG A 82 0.47 3.68 -12.68
N ASP A 83 1.61 3.06 -13.00
CA ASP A 83 2.31 2.12 -12.14
C ASP A 83 2.76 2.80 -10.85
N THR A 84 3.34 3.99 -10.99
CA THR A 84 3.74 4.84 -9.87
C THR A 84 2.53 5.17 -8.99
N MET A 85 1.43 5.69 -9.56
CA MET A 85 0.23 6.04 -8.79
C MET A 85 -0.42 4.83 -8.12
N ASN A 86 -0.41 3.66 -8.74
CA ASN A 86 -0.94 2.47 -8.08
C ASN A 86 -0.10 2.07 -6.86
N THR A 87 1.23 2.07 -7.03
CA THR A 87 2.16 1.79 -5.93
C THR A 87 1.97 2.78 -4.79
N THR A 88 1.91 4.07 -5.09
CA THR A 88 1.69 5.15 -4.13
C THR A 88 0.33 5.01 -3.43
N LYS A 89 -0.73 4.67 -4.15
CA LYS A 89 -2.06 4.43 -3.55
C LYS A 89 -1.99 3.29 -2.53
N ASN A 90 -1.37 2.18 -2.90
CA ASN A 90 -1.24 1.01 -2.02
C ASN A 90 -0.40 1.34 -0.78
N GLN A 91 0.67 2.13 -0.94
CA GLN A 91 1.45 2.66 0.17
C GLN A 91 0.63 3.57 1.09
N ILE A 92 -0.20 4.48 0.56
CA ILE A 92 -1.07 5.35 1.38
C ILE A 92 -2.11 4.54 2.16
N VAL A 93 -2.71 3.52 1.52
CA VAL A 93 -3.64 2.60 2.21
C VAL A 93 -2.91 1.88 3.33
N LYS A 94 -1.72 1.34 3.06
CA LYS A 94 -0.93 0.64 4.07
C LYS A 94 -0.51 1.56 5.21
N LEU A 95 -0.10 2.79 4.90
CA LEU A 95 0.22 3.81 5.89
C LEU A 95 -1.00 4.11 6.78
N GLN A 96 -2.20 4.23 6.19
CA GLN A 96 -3.42 4.45 6.93
C GLN A 96 -3.74 3.31 7.89
N GLU A 97 -3.60 2.05 7.45
CA GLU A 97 -3.74 0.89 8.34
C GLU A 97 -2.76 0.98 9.51
N ASN A 98 -1.47 1.21 9.20
CA ASN A 98 -0.42 1.22 10.22
C ASN A 98 -0.63 2.36 11.23
N MET A 99 -0.90 3.58 10.75
CA MET A 99 -1.10 4.76 11.61
C MET A 99 -2.30 4.60 12.55
N ASN A 100 -3.35 3.89 12.13
CA ASN A 100 -4.53 3.66 12.95
C ASN A 100 -4.37 2.50 13.95
N ALA A 101 -3.38 1.63 13.77
CA ALA A 101 -3.18 0.44 14.59
C ALA A 101 -2.61 0.72 15.99
N SER A 102 -1.99 1.88 16.22
CA SER A 102 -1.43 2.27 17.52
C SER A 102 -1.81 3.69 17.91
N THR A 103 -2.16 3.90 19.18
CA THR A 103 -2.47 5.24 19.72
C THR A 103 -1.30 6.22 19.52
N LYS A 104 -0.05 5.74 19.60
CA LYS A 104 1.13 6.58 19.43
C LYS A 104 1.28 7.05 17.99
N LEU A 105 1.10 6.15 17.02
CA LEU A 105 1.14 6.49 15.59
C LEU A 105 -0.03 7.40 15.20
N ARG A 106 -1.23 7.14 15.71
CA ARG A 106 -2.39 8.01 15.50
C ARG A 106 -2.16 9.42 16.04
N ALA A 107 -1.49 9.57 17.18
CA ALA A 107 -1.13 10.88 17.72
C ALA A 107 -0.10 11.62 16.83
N ILE A 108 0.82 10.89 16.19
CA ILE A 108 1.75 11.48 15.20
C ILE A 108 0.98 11.96 13.96
N ASP A 109 0.05 11.15 13.44
CA ASP A 109 -0.79 11.52 12.30
C ASP A 109 -1.62 12.78 12.62
N LEU A 110 -2.29 12.83 13.77
CA LEU A 110 -3.08 13.99 14.19
C LEU A 110 -2.25 15.28 14.31
N ARG A 111 -0.99 15.17 14.75
CA ARG A 111 -0.09 16.33 14.89
C ARG A 111 0.40 16.86 13.54
N ASN A 112 0.64 15.98 12.57
CA ASN A 112 1.31 16.31 11.32
C ASN A 112 0.39 16.29 10.10
N ASP A 113 -0.87 15.88 10.26
CA ASP A 113 -1.84 15.68 9.18
C ASP A 113 -1.38 14.66 8.12
N THR A 114 -0.51 13.73 8.48
CA THR A 114 0.27 12.90 7.54
C THR A 114 -0.59 12.20 6.50
N LEU A 115 -1.65 11.52 6.92
CA LEU A 115 -2.57 10.82 6.01
C LEU A 115 -3.37 11.80 5.15
N ARG A 116 -3.76 12.94 5.70
CA ARG A 116 -4.52 13.97 4.99
C ARG A 116 -3.67 14.57 3.87
N VAL A 117 -2.44 14.99 4.16
CA VAL A 117 -1.53 15.56 3.17
C VAL A 117 -1.07 14.53 2.14
N SER A 118 -0.81 13.28 2.55
CA SER A 118 -0.44 12.20 1.60
C SER A 118 -1.55 11.95 0.57
N LYS A 119 -2.81 11.92 1.03
CA LYS A 119 -3.98 11.76 0.14
C LYS A 119 -4.21 12.99 -0.73
N ALA A 120 -3.98 14.19 -0.21
CA ALA A 120 -4.10 15.43 -0.96
C ALA A 120 -3.06 15.49 -2.09
N LEU A 121 -1.79 15.24 -1.77
CA LEU A 121 -0.70 15.19 -2.75
C LEU A 121 -0.96 14.14 -3.84
N PHE A 122 -1.43 12.95 -3.45
CA PHE A 122 -1.84 11.93 -4.42
C PHE A 122 -2.95 12.42 -5.36
N LYS A 123 -3.96 13.12 -4.85
CA LYS A 123 -5.06 13.65 -5.67
C LYS A 123 -4.56 14.71 -6.66
N GLU A 124 -3.71 15.62 -6.22
CA GLU A 124 -3.15 16.65 -7.10
C GLU A 124 -2.24 16.02 -8.17
N LEU A 125 -1.45 14.99 -7.84
CA LEU A 125 -0.67 14.25 -8.83
C LEU A 125 -1.54 13.55 -9.88
N VAL A 126 -2.68 12.99 -9.49
CA VAL A 126 -3.64 12.37 -10.41
C VAL A 126 -4.29 13.42 -11.32
N LYS A 127 -4.51 14.64 -10.82
CA LYS A 127 -5.04 15.77 -11.59
C LYS A 127 -4.01 16.34 -12.57
N GLU A 128 -2.73 16.36 -12.17
CA GLU A 128 -1.64 17.00 -12.89
C GLU A 128 -0.47 16.04 -13.11
N PRO A 129 -0.64 14.99 -13.94
CA PRO A 129 0.34 13.91 -14.08
C PRO A 129 1.71 14.38 -14.59
N LYS A 130 1.79 15.53 -15.27
CA LYS A 130 3.06 16.13 -15.71
C LYS A 130 3.91 16.69 -14.55
N LYS A 131 3.28 17.04 -13.43
CA LYS A 131 3.99 17.51 -12.22
C LYS A 131 4.60 16.35 -11.41
N LEU A 132 4.55 15.09 -11.90
CA LEU A 132 5.11 13.93 -11.20
C LEU A 132 6.55 14.13 -10.71
N HIS A 133 7.38 14.79 -11.51
CA HIS A 133 8.78 15.08 -11.19
C HIS A 133 8.96 15.97 -9.95
N LEU A 134 7.98 16.82 -9.62
CA LEU A 134 7.99 17.67 -8.43
C LEU A 134 7.78 16.87 -7.14
N ALA A 135 7.21 15.67 -7.22
CA ALA A 135 6.91 14.82 -6.08
C ALA A 135 7.90 13.66 -5.88
N ASN A 136 9.09 13.71 -6.50
CA ASN A 136 10.06 12.60 -6.45
C ASN A 136 10.43 12.17 -5.02
N HIS A 137 10.67 13.12 -4.11
CA HIS A 137 11.00 12.79 -2.72
C HIS A 137 9.84 12.10 -2.00
N PHE A 138 8.62 12.59 -2.18
CA PHE A 138 7.43 11.95 -1.63
C PHE A 138 7.28 10.51 -2.15
N LEU A 139 7.32 10.33 -3.47
CA LEU A 139 7.02 9.07 -4.15
C LEU A 139 8.05 7.97 -3.87
N TYR A 140 9.34 8.33 -3.85
CA TYR A 140 10.42 7.34 -3.85
C TYR A 140 11.22 7.27 -2.55
N THR A 141 11.04 8.23 -1.64
CA THR A 141 11.80 8.29 -0.39
C THR A 141 10.89 8.37 0.83
N HIS A 142 10.12 9.45 0.99
CA HIS A 142 9.46 9.75 2.26
C HIS A 142 8.26 8.83 2.53
N LEU A 143 7.34 8.66 1.56
CA LEU A 143 6.19 7.78 1.74
C LEU A 143 6.60 6.31 1.90
N PRO A 144 7.45 5.71 1.03
CA PRO A 144 7.87 4.31 1.20
C PRO A 144 8.57 4.09 2.54
N ASN A 145 9.50 4.97 2.93
CA ASN A 145 10.20 4.87 4.21
C ASN A 145 9.22 4.96 5.40
N LEU A 146 8.25 5.87 5.36
CA LEU A 146 7.27 5.99 6.43
C LEU A 146 6.39 4.74 6.56
N VAL A 147 5.98 4.13 5.44
CA VAL A 147 5.26 2.86 5.44
C VAL A 147 6.10 1.76 6.11
N ASP A 148 7.37 1.65 5.74
CA ASP A 148 8.29 0.65 6.31
C ASP A 148 8.53 0.87 7.81
N LEU A 149 8.79 2.11 8.22
CA LEU A 149 9.01 2.47 9.63
C LEU A 149 7.79 2.18 10.49
N THR A 150 6.60 2.55 10.03
CA THR A 150 5.36 2.28 10.76
C THR A 150 5.04 0.78 10.81
N GLY A 151 5.35 0.03 9.75
CA GLY A 151 5.23 -1.43 9.75
C GLY A 151 6.14 -2.10 10.79
N LYS A 152 7.44 -1.74 10.77
CA LYS A 152 8.43 -2.26 11.74
C LYS A 152 8.12 -1.84 13.17
N TYR A 153 7.62 -0.62 13.37
CA TYR A 153 7.17 -0.16 14.67
C TYR A 153 6.08 -1.08 15.23
N LEU A 154 5.07 -1.42 14.43
CA LEU A 154 3.96 -2.27 14.87
C LEU A 154 4.40 -3.72 15.11
N GLU A 155 5.31 -4.24 14.30
CA GLU A 155 5.89 -5.58 14.52
C GLU A 155 6.56 -5.67 15.91
N ILE A 156 7.37 -4.67 16.26
CA ILE A 156 8.05 -4.62 17.56
C ILE A 156 7.06 -4.33 18.70
N ASP A 157 6.05 -3.50 18.46
CA ASP A 157 5.02 -3.18 19.45
C ASP A 157 4.07 -4.37 19.72
N ASP A 158 4.00 -5.36 18.84
CA ASP A 158 3.22 -6.57 19.07
C ASP A 158 3.97 -7.65 19.89
N HIS A 159 5.28 -7.52 20.06
CA HIS A 159 6.09 -8.52 20.78
C HIS A 159 5.63 -8.71 22.25
N GLU A 160 5.37 -9.96 22.66
CA GLU A 160 4.90 -10.33 24.01
C GLU A 160 5.88 -9.98 25.13
N ILE A 161 7.19 -10.06 24.87
CA ILE A 161 8.25 -9.75 25.85
C ILE A 161 9.02 -8.52 25.37
N LYS A 162 8.77 -7.38 26.01
CA LYS A 162 9.48 -6.12 25.76
C LYS A 162 10.41 -5.83 26.93
N ASN A 163 11.71 -5.66 26.65
CA ASN A 163 12.67 -5.19 27.63
C ASN A 163 12.86 -3.66 27.51
N LYS A 164 13.63 -3.06 28.43
CA LYS A 164 13.87 -1.61 28.44
C LYS A 164 14.41 -1.10 27.08
N GLN A 165 15.36 -1.81 26.50
CA GLN A 165 15.95 -1.45 25.21
C GLN A 165 14.93 -1.49 24.06
N THR A 166 13.97 -2.42 24.10
CA THR A 166 12.86 -2.46 23.13
C THR A 166 12.00 -1.20 23.21
N TYR A 167 11.65 -0.73 24.41
CA TYR A 167 10.89 0.50 24.58
C TYR A 167 11.66 1.74 24.12
N GLU A 168 12.96 1.81 24.41
CA GLU A 168 13.83 2.89 23.93
C GLU A 168 13.85 2.95 22.39
N LYS A 169 13.90 1.78 21.72
CA LYS A 169 13.86 1.71 20.26
C LYS A 169 12.49 2.04 19.66
N LEU A 170 11.39 1.68 20.34
CA LEU A 170 10.05 2.12 19.96
C LEU A 170 9.89 3.64 20.09
N GLU A 171 10.49 4.24 21.13
CA GLU A 171 10.51 5.69 21.30
C GLU A 171 11.28 6.39 20.17
N GLU A 172 12.51 5.95 19.93
CA GLU A 172 13.35 6.46 18.83
C GLU A 172 12.64 6.32 17.48
N SER A 173 12.04 5.16 17.20
CA SER A 173 11.28 4.92 15.97
C SER A 173 10.10 5.88 15.84
N ALA A 174 9.34 6.12 16.91
CA ALA A 174 8.22 7.06 16.89
C ALA A 174 8.68 8.51 16.60
N GLN A 175 9.85 8.90 17.10
CA GLN A 175 10.43 10.23 16.81
C GLN A 175 10.84 10.35 15.34
N ILE A 176 11.44 9.30 14.76
CA ILE A 176 11.78 9.30 13.33
C ILE A 176 10.52 9.29 12.46
N ILE A 177 9.49 8.53 12.82
CA ILE A 177 8.19 8.53 12.13
C ILE A 177 7.57 9.94 12.13
N ASP A 178 7.67 10.67 13.25
CA ASP A 178 7.23 12.07 13.34
C ASP A 178 8.03 12.99 12.40
N GLN A 179 9.35 12.82 12.34
CA GLN A 179 10.20 13.63 11.44
C GLN A 179 9.88 13.36 9.97
N VAL A 180 9.75 12.09 9.57
CA VAL A 180 9.39 11.74 8.19
C VAL A 180 7.97 12.21 7.85
N SER A 181 7.04 12.18 8.80
CA SER A 181 5.70 12.78 8.63
C SER A 181 5.75 14.27 8.30
N LYS A 182 6.63 15.03 8.96
CA LYS A 182 6.86 16.45 8.65
C LYS A 182 7.46 16.66 7.26
N LEU A 183 8.33 15.77 6.80
CA LEU A 183 8.88 15.83 5.45
C LEU A 183 7.78 15.64 4.40
N ILE A 184 6.85 14.70 4.59
CA ILE A 184 5.70 14.54 3.68
C ILE A 184 4.84 15.80 3.64
N LYS A 185 4.60 16.45 4.79
CA LYS A 185 3.89 17.72 4.83
C LYS A 185 4.61 18.79 4.01
N LYS A 186 5.93 18.89 4.14
CA LYS A 186 6.75 19.80 3.35
C LYS A 186 6.72 19.48 1.86
N ASP A 187 6.73 18.20 1.47
CA ASP A 187 6.61 17.81 0.06
C ASP A 187 5.29 18.29 -0.53
N TYR A 188 4.18 18.18 0.24
CA TYR A 188 2.89 18.69 -0.19
C TYR A 188 2.89 20.21 -0.32
N GLU A 189 3.40 20.93 0.67
CA GLU A 189 3.52 22.40 0.64
C GLU A 189 4.35 22.87 -0.55
N GLN A 190 5.46 22.19 -0.86
CA GLN A 190 6.29 22.50 -2.03
C GLN A 190 5.57 22.19 -3.34
N PHE A 191 4.79 21.11 -3.40
CA PHE A 191 4.09 20.72 -4.62
C PHE A 191 3.01 21.71 -5.04
N VAL A 192 2.32 22.33 -4.06
CA VAL A 192 1.26 23.31 -4.30
C VAL A 192 1.74 24.76 -4.22
N ALA A 193 3.06 24.97 -4.10
CA ALA A 193 3.62 26.31 -3.90
C ALA A 193 3.30 27.26 -5.06
N ASP A 194 3.42 26.78 -6.30
CA ASP A 194 3.13 27.56 -7.51
C ASP A 194 1.67 28.06 -7.51
N ASP A 195 0.73 27.16 -7.17
CA ASP A 195 -0.70 27.49 -7.14
C ASP A 195 -1.02 28.55 -6.05
N LEU A 196 -0.25 28.59 -4.97
CA LEU A 196 -0.38 29.59 -3.91
C LEU A 196 0.20 30.95 -4.34
N GLU A 197 1.33 30.95 -5.05
CA GLU A 197 1.93 32.17 -5.59
C GLU A 197 0.99 32.84 -6.61
N ASP A 198 0.39 32.06 -7.51
CA ASP A 198 -0.60 32.54 -8.47
C ASP A 198 -1.80 33.19 -7.75
N LEU A 199 -2.32 32.56 -6.69
CA LEU A 199 -3.42 33.09 -5.90
C LEU A 199 -3.04 34.42 -5.22
N ASP A 200 -1.83 34.54 -4.69
CA ASP A 200 -1.35 35.78 -4.04
C ASP A 200 -1.26 36.94 -5.03
N ILE A 201 -0.88 36.67 -6.29
CA ILE A 201 -0.90 37.66 -7.37
C ILE A 201 -2.34 38.09 -7.66
N GLU A 202 -3.27 37.14 -7.84
CA GLU A 202 -4.68 37.43 -8.11
C GLU A 202 -5.32 38.26 -6.99
N ILE A 203 -5.05 37.91 -5.72
CA ILE A 203 -5.50 38.67 -4.56
C ILE A 203 -4.93 40.09 -4.58
N SER A 204 -3.65 40.25 -4.93
CA SER A 204 -2.99 41.55 -4.99
C SER A 204 -3.58 42.45 -6.08
N VAL A 205 -3.89 41.89 -7.25
CA VAL A 205 -4.57 42.58 -8.35
C VAL A 205 -5.98 43.01 -7.93
N ALA A 206 -6.73 42.11 -7.28
CA ALA A 206 -8.07 42.41 -6.78
C ALA A 206 -8.04 43.54 -5.73
N LYS A 207 -7.12 43.48 -4.76
CA LYS A 207 -6.94 44.54 -3.75
C LYS A 207 -6.61 45.90 -4.37
N ASN A 208 -5.71 45.93 -5.36
CA ASN A 208 -5.35 47.16 -6.06
C ASN A 208 -6.53 47.74 -6.86
N SER A 209 -7.36 46.87 -7.45
CA SER A 209 -8.56 47.31 -8.18
C SER A 209 -9.59 47.94 -7.23
N LEU A 210 -9.86 47.29 -6.09
CA LEU A 210 -10.75 47.83 -5.06
C LEU A 210 -10.25 49.17 -4.48
N LYS A 211 -8.93 49.31 -4.28
CA LYS A 211 -8.34 50.57 -3.81
C LYS A 211 -8.55 51.70 -4.81
N ARG A 212 -8.35 51.45 -6.10
CA ARG A 212 -8.55 52.45 -7.16
C ARG A 212 -10.02 52.88 -7.30
N ASP A 213 -10.96 51.94 -7.16
CA ASP A 213 -12.39 52.25 -7.23
C ASP A 213 -12.86 53.07 -6.02
N ASN A 214 -12.29 52.82 -4.83
CA ASN A 214 -12.56 53.62 -3.62
C ASN A 214 -11.94 55.02 -3.71
N GLU A 215 -10.72 55.17 -4.25
CA GLU A 215 -10.10 56.49 -4.47
C GLU A 215 -10.86 57.33 -5.50
N HIS A 216 -11.53 56.71 -6.48
CA HIS A 216 -12.35 57.41 -7.47
C HIS A 216 -13.75 57.81 -6.96
N SER A 217 -14.16 57.33 -5.79
CA SER A 217 -15.45 57.63 -5.17
C SER A 217 -15.36 58.59 -3.97
N GLU A 218 -14.15 58.96 -3.54
CA GLU A 218 -13.90 59.93 -2.46
C GLU A 218 -13.59 61.37 -2.95
N ASP A 219 -13.64 61.64 -4.26
CA ASP A 219 -13.52 63.00 -4.81
C ASP A 219 -14.87 63.47 -5.41
N PRO A 220 -15.80 63.99 -4.57
CA PRO A 220 -16.88 64.83 -5.03
C PRO A 220 -16.42 66.30 -5.07
N ASP A 221 -16.70 66.97 -6.19
CA ASP A 221 -16.54 68.41 -6.47
C ASP A 221 -16.64 69.37 -5.27
#